data_AF-A0A1I7JLA0-F1
#
_entry.id   AF-A0A1I7JLA0-F1
#
_cell.length_a   1.000
_cell.length_b   1.000
_cell.length_c   1.000
_cell.angle_alpha   90.00
_cell.angle_beta   90.00
_cell.angle_gamma   90.00
#
_symmetry.space_group_name_H-M   'P 1'
#
loop_
_entity.id
_entity.type
_entity.pdbx_description
1 polymer ?
#
loop_
_entity_poly.entity_id
_entity_poly.type
_entity_poly.pdbx_seq_one_letter_code
_entity_poly.pdbx_strand_id
1 'polypeptide(L)'
;MSKPADFIQRHINRFSNEPAIEQQLVQEFFKGGLGFYVDVGANDPVLDSQSQHLEVLGWTGLLVEPDPDCCELLRQNRKGVVIEMACSSPENAGKYLQLNRAGPHSTLEDRPIALGAVVRSTVQVRCETLDTMLRTHGAPVGFDLLSVDIEGHELVALSGFDFAYWQPRLVLIEDHVTHHQKHALMRRNGYQLILRTGLNSWYVPAKASYTFSWAARFEYLRKYYLGLPTRKWRYSRPATTMDTGNA
;
A
#
# COMPACT_ATOMS: atom_id res chain seq x y z
N MET A 1 3.28 27.60 -7.54
CA MET A 1 3.26 26.37 -8.38
C MET A 1 1.84 25.83 -8.41
N SER A 2 1.37 25.24 -9.52
CA SER A 2 0.04 24.61 -9.56
C SER A 2 0.00 23.39 -8.64
N LYS A 3 -1.16 23.13 -8.01
CA LYS A 3 -1.37 21.92 -7.20
C LYS A 3 -1.15 20.64 -8.03
N PRO A 4 -0.60 19.55 -7.45
CA PRO A 4 -0.43 18.28 -8.16
C PRO A 4 -1.71 17.71 -8.77
N ALA A 5 -2.84 17.90 -8.08
CA ALA A 5 -4.15 17.43 -8.51
C ALA A 5 -5.25 18.41 -8.09
N ASP A 6 -6.31 18.46 -8.88
CA ASP A 6 -7.62 18.99 -8.50
C ASP A 6 -8.58 17.80 -8.38
N PHE A 7 -8.78 17.31 -7.16
CA PHE A 7 -9.66 16.17 -6.90
C PHE A 7 -11.15 16.52 -7.04
N ILE A 8 -11.52 17.81 -7.07
CA ILE A 8 -12.91 18.27 -7.28
C ILE A 8 -13.27 18.13 -8.75
N GLN A 9 -12.42 18.70 -9.61
CA GLN A 9 -12.57 18.63 -11.06
C GLN A 9 -12.07 17.31 -11.65
N ARG A 10 -11.51 16.44 -10.80
CA ARG A 10 -10.93 15.15 -11.17
C ARG A 10 -9.86 15.30 -12.25
N HIS A 11 -8.96 16.26 -12.05
CA HIS A 11 -7.90 16.59 -12.98
C HIS A 11 -6.52 16.44 -12.32
N ILE A 12 -5.63 15.68 -12.95
CA ILE A 12 -4.27 15.45 -12.49
C ILE A 12 -3.30 16.34 -13.28
N ASN A 13 -2.65 17.27 -12.58
CA ASN A 13 -1.66 18.16 -13.16
C ASN A 13 -0.26 17.53 -13.19
N ARG A 14 0.09 16.78 -12.14
CA ARG A 14 1.36 16.09 -11.96
C ARG A 14 1.13 14.65 -11.50
N PHE A 15 1.69 13.69 -12.23
CA PHE A 15 1.52 12.28 -11.95
C PHE A 15 2.51 11.78 -10.88
N SER A 16 3.79 12.17 -10.98
CA SER A 16 4.83 11.74 -10.03
C SER A 16 5.13 12.80 -8.99
N ASN A 17 5.04 12.43 -7.72
CA ASN A 17 5.17 13.32 -6.58
C ASN A 17 6.11 12.75 -5.51
N GLU A 18 6.60 13.62 -4.63
CA GLU A 18 7.46 13.25 -3.51
C GLU A 18 6.64 12.57 -2.38
N PRO A 19 7.22 11.63 -1.61
CA PRO A 19 6.52 10.98 -0.50
C PRO A 19 6.00 11.96 0.56
N ALA A 20 6.78 13.03 0.83
CA ALA A 20 6.48 13.99 1.90
C ALA A 20 5.13 14.73 1.75
N ILE A 21 4.53 14.75 0.56
CA ILE A 21 3.23 15.39 0.33
C ILE A 21 2.06 14.41 0.31
N GLU A 22 2.32 13.11 0.48
CA GLU A 22 1.31 12.05 0.33
C GLU A 22 0.15 12.23 1.30
N GLN A 23 0.42 12.36 2.60
CA GLN A 23 -0.62 12.54 3.62
C GLN A 23 -1.48 13.78 3.36
N GLN A 24 -0.86 14.90 2.95
CA GLN A 24 -1.59 16.10 2.58
C GLN A 24 -2.52 15.83 1.39
N LEU A 25 -2.03 15.12 0.36
CA LEU A 25 -2.85 14.77 -0.80
C LEU A 25 -4.00 13.82 -0.43
N VAL A 26 -3.81 12.91 0.53
CA VAL A 26 -4.87 11.98 0.97
C VAL A 26 -5.98 12.78 1.66
N GLN A 27 -5.60 13.68 2.56
CA GLN A 27 -6.56 14.57 3.23
C GLN A 27 -7.28 15.49 2.23
N GLU A 28 -6.56 16.05 1.24
CA GLU A 28 -7.16 16.87 0.17
C GLU A 28 -8.13 16.06 -0.71
N PHE A 29 -7.85 14.78 -0.98
CA PHE A 29 -8.73 13.89 -1.74
C PHE A 29 -10.08 13.70 -1.03
N PHE A 30 -10.09 13.56 0.30
CA PHE A 30 -11.30 13.36 1.08
C PHE A 30 -11.94 14.63 1.65
N LYS A 31 -11.27 15.79 1.54
CA LYS A 31 -11.78 17.12 1.94
C LYS A 31 -12.26 17.26 3.40
N GLY A 32 -11.64 16.53 4.33
CA GLY A 32 -11.87 16.73 5.78
C GLY A 32 -13.18 16.16 6.35
N GLY A 33 -13.81 15.19 5.67
CA GLY A 33 -14.90 14.40 6.26
C GLY A 33 -14.38 13.27 7.16
N LEU A 34 -15.24 12.71 8.00
CA LEU A 34 -14.99 11.42 8.65
C LEU A 34 -15.00 10.33 7.58
N GLY A 35 -14.22 9.28 7.79
CA GLY A 35 -14.14 8.15 6.87
C GLY A 35 -13.68 6.86 7.54
N PHE A 36 -13.62 5.81 6.74
CA PHE A 36 -13.15 4.49 7.14
C PHE A 36 -11.89 4.10 6.37
N TYR A 37 -10.80 3.82 7.09
CA TYR A 37 -9.57 3.33 6.50
C TYR A 37 -9.38 1.83 6.75
N VAL A 38 -8.64 1.18 5.86
CA VAL A 38 -8.10 -0.16 6.02
C VAL A 38 -6.63 -0.08 5.66
N ASP A 39 -5.76 -0.31 6.63
CA ASP A 39 -4.31 -0.23 6.49
C ASP A 39 -3.72 -1.64 6.58
N VAL A 40 -3.30 -2.20 5.45
CA VAL A 40 -2.75 -3.56 5.35
C VAL A 40 -1.23 -3.48 5.32
N GLY A 41 -0.60 -4.01 6.36
CA GLY A 41 0.81 -3.77 6.70
C GLY A 41 0.99 -2.53 7.57
N ALA A 42 0.16 -2.40 8.62
CA ALA A 42 0.09 -1.20 9.44
C ALA A 42 1.40 -0.89 10.21
N ASN A 43 2.22 -1.91 10.50
CA ASN A 43 3.56 -1.80 11.06
C ASN A 43 3.68 -0.82 12.24
N ASP A 44 4.50 0.25 12.13
CA ASP A 44 4.71 1.22 13.19
C ASP A 44 3.48 2.13 13.36
N PRO A 45 3.04 2.44 14.60
CA PRO A 45 1.85 3.24 14.83
C PRO A 45 1.94 4.68 14.29
N VAL A 46 3.15 5.23 14.09
CA VAL A 46 3.36 6.63 13.73
C VAL A 46 4.26 6.78 12.51
N LEU A 47 5.42 6.13 12.50
CA LEU A 47 6.41 6.24 11.45
C LEU A 47 5.88 5.62 10.16
N ASP A 48 5.92 6.39 9.08
CA ASP A 48 5.43 6.00 7.75
C ASP A 48 3.97 5.48 7.71
N SER A 49 3.17 5.78 8.75
CA SER A 49 1.80 5.31 8.81
C SER A 49 0.88 5.99 7.79
N GLN A 50 0.14 5.15 7.05
CA GLN A 50 -0.79 5.57 6.01
C GLN A 50 -2.15 6.02 6.56
N SER A 51 -2.44 5.70 7.81
CA SER A 51 -3.75 5.92 8.45
C SER A 51 -3.73 6.80 9.70
N GLN A 52 -2.58 6.96 10.36
CA GLN A 52 -2.48 7.69 11.64
C GLN A 52 -3.03 9.12 11.55
N HIS A 53 -2.64 9.83 10.50
CA HIS A 53 -3.06 11.22 10.29
C HIS A 53 -4.57 11.36 10.06
N LEU A 54 -5.23 10.34 9.50
CA LEU A 54 -6.68 10.32 9.32
C LEU A 54 -7.41 10.02 10.64
N GLU A 55 -6.84 9.13 11.45
CA GLU A 55 -7.38 8.81 12.76
C GLU A 55 -7.36 10.02 13.71
N VAL A 56 -6.31 10.85 13.63
CA VAL A 56 -6.25 12.15 14.33
C VAL A 56 -7.40 13.07 13.89
N LEU A 57 -7.82 13.00 12.62
CA LEU A 57 -8.97 13.72 12.08
C LEU A 57 -10.32 13.03 12.38
N GLY A 58 -10.34 12.01 13.23
CA GLY A 58 -11.54 11.32 13.68
C GLY A 58 -11.98 10.14 12.81
N TRP A 59 -11.15 9.72 11.84
CA TRP A 59 -11.44 8.50 11.08
C TRP A 59 -11.36 7.27 11.98
N THR A 60 -12.11 6.25 11.58
CA THR A 60 -12.04 4.92 12.19
C THR A 60 -11.54 3.94 11.14
N GLY A 61 -11.08 2.77 11.56
CA GLY A 61 -10.57 1.82 10.58
C GLY A 61 -9.97 0.57 11.17
N LEU A 62 -9.43 -0.24 10.27
CA LEU A 62 -8.77 -1.50 10.55
C LEU A 62 -7.28 -1.38 10.27
N LEU A 63 -6.47 -1.91 11.19
CA LEU A 63 -5.02 -1.99 11.09
C LEU A 63 -4.68 -3.48 11.00
N VAL A 64 -4.35 -3.97 9.80
CA VAL A 64 -3.97 -5.38 9.58
C VAL A 64 -2.46 -5.49 9.64
N GLU A 65 -1.96 -6.24 10.61
CA GLU A 65 -0.52 -6.40 10.86
C GLU A 65 -0.26 -7.83 11.34
N PRO A 66 0.66 -8.59 10.71
CA PRO A 66 0.98 -9.94 11.17
C PRO A 66 1.97 -10.03 12.34
N ASP A 67 2.87 -9.06 12.53
CA ASP A 67 3.89 -9.12 13.58
C ASP A 67 3.27 -8.82 14.96
N PRO A 68 3.35 -9.75 15.93
CA PRO A 68 2.80 -9.54 17.27
C PRO A 68 3.39 -8.33 18.00
N ASP A 69 4.69 -8.05 17.80
CA ASP A 69 5.38 -6.94 18.46
C ASP A 69 4.83 -5.60 17.91
N CYS A 70 4.63 -5.50 16.59
CA CYS A 70 3.99 -4.33 15.97
C CYS A 70 2.51 -4.21 16.38
N CYS A 71 1.78 -5.33 16.45
CA CYS A 71 0.38 -5.34 16.90
C CYS A 71 0.22 -4.81 18.32
N GLU A 72 1.13 -5.17 19.23
CA GLU A 72 1.12 -4.64 20.60
C GLU A 72 1.32 -3.11 20.60
N LEU A 73 2.29 -2.61 19.85
CA LEU A 73 2.52 -1.16 19.71
C LEU A 73 1.31 -0.44 19.09
N LEU A 74 0.69 -1.02 18.06
CA LEU A 74 -0.52 -0.47 17.45
C LEU A 74 -1.67 -0.39 18.46
N ARG A 75 -1.93 -1.44 19.23
CA ARG A 75 -3.00 -1.45 20.26
C ARG A 75 -2.77 -0.41 21.36
N GLN A 76 -1.51 -0.13 21.70
CA GLN A 76 -1.15 0.85 22.72
C GLN A 76 -1.31 2.30 22.22
N ASN A 77 -1.08 2.55 20.92
CA ASN A 77 -0.92 3.91 20.39
C ASN A 77 -2.03 4.33 19.40
N ARG A 78 -2.87 3.41 18.95
CA ARG A 78 -3.91 3.64 17.93
C ARG A 78 -5.29 3.24 18.44
N LYS A 79 -6.31 3.94 17.91
CA LYS A 79 -7.74 3.70 18.15
C LYS A 79 -8.37 2.75 17.14
N GLY A 80 -7.72 2.55 15.98
CA GLY A 80 -8.15 1.58 14.98
C GLY A 80 -8.18 0.16 15.53
N VAL A 81 -9.03 -0.69 14.96
CA VAL A 81 -9.10 -2.10 15.35
C VAL A 81 -7.90 -2.84 14.76
N VAL A 82 -7.06 -3.39 15.63
CA VAL A 82 -5.88 -4.17 15.23
C VAL A 82 -6.27 -5.61 14.92
N ILE A 83 -5.94 -6.06 13.72
CA ILE A 83 -6.15 -7.42 13.23
C ILE A 83 -4.78 -8.08 13.10
N GLU A 84 -4.46 -8.94 14.07
CA GLU A 84 -3.19 -9.66 14.16
C GLU A 84 -3.19 -10.90 13.24
N MET A 85 -3.19 -10.65 11.94
CA MET A 85 -3.16 -11.68 10.89
C MET A 85 -2.45 -11.14 9.65
N ALA A 86 -1.78 -12.02 8.91
CA ALA A 86 -1.27 -11.69 7.60
C ALA A 86 -2.39 -11.72 6.55
N CYS A 87 -2.47 -10.68 5.74
CA CYS A 87 -3.34 -10.66 4.57
C CYS A 87 -2.73 -11.51 3.45
N SER A 88 -3.42 -12.56 3.01
CA SER A 88 -2.92 -13.47 1.96
C SER A 88 -4.06 -13.98 1.06
N SER A 89 -3.73 -14.91 0.16
CA SER A 89 -4.68 -15.47 -0.80
C SER A 89 -5.70 -16.42 -0.16
N PRO A 90 -6.82 -16.71 -0.85
CA PRO A 90 -7.80 -17.70 -0.38
C PRO A 90 -7.19 -19.08 -0.08
N GLU A 91 -6.15 -19.49 -0.82
CA GLU A 91 -5.46 -20.75 -0.59
C GLU A 91 -4.69 -20.77 0.72
N ASN A 92 -4.28 -19.61 1.24
CA ASN A 92 -3.56 -19.47 2.50
C ASN A 92 -4.47 -19.16 3.69
N ALA A 93 -5.76 -18.92 3.46
CA ALA A 93 -6.72 -18.65 4.52
C ALA A 93 -6.75 -19.76 5.59
N GLY A 94 -6.66 -19.36 6.86
CA GLY A 94 -6.64 -20.27 7.99
C GLY A 94 -5.31 -21.01 8.23
N LYS A 95 -4.31 -20.83 7.37
CA LYS A 95 -2.96 -21.40 7.56
C LYS A 95 -2.10 -20.51 8.44
N TYR A 96 -1.01 -21.09 8.93
CA TYR A 96 0.11 -20.35 9.49
C TYR A 96 1.25 -20.32 8.47
N LEU A 97 1.79 -19.13 8.20
CA LEU A 97 2.95 -18.93 7.34
C LEU A 97 4.08 -18.30 8.14
N GLN A 98 5.30 -18.47 7.64
CA GLN A 98 6.48 -17.85 8.24
C GLN A 98 6.59 -16.40 7.78
N LEU A 99 6.55 -15.47 8.74
CA LEU A 99 6.91 -14.07 8.54
C LEU A 99 8.41 -13.89 8.75
N ASN A 100 9.09 -13.35 7.75
CA ASN A 100 10.48 -12.95 7.84
C ASN A 100 10.57 -11.54 8.44
N ARG A 101 11.03 -11.42 9.69
CA ARG A 101 11.10 -10.14 10.40
C ARG A 101 12.35 -9.37 10.01
N ALA A 102 12.16 -8.26 9.31
CA ALA A 102 13.23 -7.38 8.81
C ALA A 102 12.98 -5.90 9.18
N GLY A 103 12.32 -5.66 10.32
CA GLY A 103 11.90 -4.32 10.74
C GLY A 103 10.76 -3.82 9.85
N PRO A 104 10.82 -2.60 9.29
CA PRO A 104 9.76 -2.08 8.43
C PRO A 104 9.59 -2.87 7.12
N HIS A 105 10.56 -3.73 6.77
CA HIS A 105 10.55 -4.53 5.55
C HIS A 105 10.17 -6.00 5.77
N SER A 106 9.39 -6.27 6.83
CA SER A 106 8.97 -7.64 7.16
C SER A 106 8.00 -8.17 6.11
N THR A 107 8.17 -9.43 5.70
CA THR A 107 7.43 -9.99 4.55
C THR A 107 7.15 -11.48 4.69
N LEU A 108 6.08 -11.95 4.04
CA LEU A 108 5.79 -13.38 3.85
C LEU A 108 6.57 -13.99 2.68
N GLU A 109 7.23 -13.17 1.86
CA GLU A 109 8.07 -13.65 0.77
C GLU A 109 9.38 -14.24 1.30
N ASP A 110 9.97 -15.18 0.54
CA ASP A 110 11.23 -15.83 0.90
C ASP A 110 12.39 -14.84 1.12
N ARG A 111 12.32 -13.66 0.48
CA ARG A 111 13.31 -12.60 0.59
C ARG A 111 12.63 -11.22 0.58
N PRO A 112 13.07 -10.28 1.44
CA PRO A 112 12.65 -8.88 1.35
C PRO A 112 12.95 -8.28 -0.02
N ILE A 113 12.04 -7.46 -0.53
CA ILE A 113 12.23 -6.72 -1.79
C ILE A 113 13.12 -5.49 -1.58
N ALA A 114 13.06 -4.88 -0.39
CA ALA A 114 13.88 -3.74 -0.03
C ALA A 114 15.38 -4.07 -0.05
N LEU A 115 16.15 -3.29 -0.84
CA LEU A 115 17.61 -3.47 -0.92
C LEU A 115 18.25 -3.21 0.44
N GLY A 116 18.98 -4.20 0.95
CA GLY A 116 19.71 -4.11 2.22
C GLY A 116 18.89 -4.50 3.45
N ALA A 117 17.63 -4.92 3.28
CA ALA A 117 16.87 -5.50 4.37
C ALA A 117 17.49 -6.84 4.81
N VAL A 118 17.67 -7.01 6.11
CA VAL A 118 18.25 -8.21 6.73
C VAL A 118 17.20 -8.86 7.61
N VAL A 119 16.88 -10.12 7.33
CA VAL A 119 15.99 -10.93 8.17
C VAL A 119 16.69 -11.19 9.50
N ARG A 120 16.12 -10.66 10.58
CA ARG A 120 16.68 -10.78 11.94
C ARG A 120 16.14 -12.00 12.68
N SER A 121 14.91 -12.39 12.39
CA SER A 121 14.24 -13.55 12.97
C SER A 121 13.01 -13.93 12.13
N THR A 122 12.34 -15.01 12.50
CA THR A 122 11.07 -15.41 11.88
C THR A 122 10.02 -15.73 12.94
N VAL A 123 8.75 -15.60 12.58
CA VAL A 123 7.61 -15.94 13.45
C VAL A 123 6.49 -16.57 12.61
N GLN A 124 5.73 -17.51 13.18
CA GLN A 124 4.56 -18.08 12.51
C GLN A 124 3.35 -17.17 12.75
N VAL A 125 2.72 -16.74 11.66
CA VAL A 125 1.59 -15.81 11.70
C VAL A 125 0.38 -16.45 11.02
N ARG A 126 -0.81 -16.22 11.58
CA ARG A 126 -2.05 -16.71 10.98
C ARG A 126 -2.36 -15.88 9.74
N CYS A 127 -2.77 -16.53 8.67
CA CYS A 127 -3.17 -15.88 7.43
C CYS A 127 -4.69 -15.91 7.23
N GLU A 128 -5.20 -14.85 6.62
CA GLU A 128 -6.60 -14.74 6.23
C GLU A 128 -6.73 -13.86 4.98
N THR A 129 -7.86 -13.96 4.27
CA THR A 129 -8.17 -13.05 3.16
C THR A 129 -8.59 -11.68 3.68
N LEU A 130 -8.27 -10.62 2.93
CA LEU A 130 -8.77 -9.27 3.20
C LEU A 130 -10.30 -9.27 3.35
N ASP A 131 -10.94 -9.96 2.43
CA ASP A 131 -12.37 -10.14 2.33
C ASP A 131 -13.03 -10.67 3.62
N THR A 132 -12.46 -11.74 4.21
CA THR A 132 -12.92 -12.30 5.49
C THR A 132 -12.66 -11.34 6.65
N MET A 133 -11.48 -10.70 6.69
CA MET A 133 -11.14 -9.73 7.73
C MET A 133 -12.12 -8.54 7.73
N LEU A 134 -12.39 -7.96 6.56
CA LEU A 134 -13.34 -6.86 6.40
C LEU A 134 -14.76 -7.24 6.85
N ARG A 135 -15.25 -8.44 6.44
CA ARG A 135 -16.58 -8.93 6.87
C ARG A 135 -16.65 -9.15 8.37
N THR A 136 -15.64 -9.81 8.94
CA THR A 136 -15.60 -10.15 10.36
C THR A 136 -15.61 -8.91 11.25
N HIS A 137 -14.94 -7.84 10.80
CA HIS A 137 -14.84 -6.59 11.54
C HIS A 137 -15.86 -5.52 11.10
N GLY A 138 -16.84 -5.89 10.27
CA GLY A 138 -17.95 -5.00 9.90
C GLY A 138 -17.53 -3.76 9.11
N ALA A 139 -16.50 -3.87 8.26
CA ALA A 139 -16.08 -2.76 7.40
C ALA A 139 -17.23 -2.34 6.46
N PRO A 140 -17.43 -1.04 6.21
CA PRO A 140 -18.49 -0.59 5.32
C PRO A 140 -18.15 -0.89 3.86
N VAL A 141 -19.16 -1.32 3.09
CA VAL A 141 -19.04 -1.39 1.63
C VAL A 141 -18.86 0.02 1.07
N GLY A 142 -17.91 0.20 0.16
CA GLY A 142 -17.55 1.51 -0.38
C GLY A 142 -16.71 2.35 0.57
N PHE A 143 -15.96 1.71 1.50
CA PHE A 143 -15.08 2.41 2.43
C PHE A 143 -14.05 3.30 1.73
N ASP A 144 -13.48 4.23 2.47
CA ASP A 144 -12.80 5.38 1.88
C ASP A 144 -11.38 5.05 1.41
N LEU A 145 -10.52 4.54 2.30
CA LEU A 145 -9.12 4.29 2.00
C LEU A 145 -8.77 2.82 2.22
N LEU A 146 -8.20 2.18 1.20
CA LEU A 146 -7.44 0.94 1.32
C LEU A 146 -5.95 1.25 1.08
N SER A 147 -5.10 1.04 2.07
CA SER A 147 -3.65 1.06 1.91
C SER A 147 -3.13 -0.37 1.97
N VAL A 148 -2.24 -0.74 1.05
CA VAL A 148 -1.62 -2.07 1.01
C VAL A 148 -0.12 -1.92 0.79
N ASP A 149 0.65 -2.19 1.83
CA ASP A 149 2.10 -2.20 1.85
C ASP A 149 2.57 -3.41 2.66
N ILE A 150 2.80 -4.52 1.98
CA ILE A 150 3.16 -5.81 2.63
C ILE A 150 4.41 -6.41 1.98
N GLU A 151 5.30 -5.52 1.54
CA GLU A 151 6.68 -5.83 1.15
C GLU A 151 6.77 -6.98 0.14
N GLY A 152 5.91 -6.92 -0.90
CA GLY A 152 5.94 -7.83 -2.03
C GLY A 152 4.78 -8.82 -2.14
N HIS A 153 4.04 -9.03 -1.05
CA HIS A 153 2.96 -10.00 -1.00
C HIS A 153 1.62 -9.47 -1.57
N GLU A 154 1.59 -8.24 -2.12
CA GLU A 154 0.35 -7.53 -2.49
C GLU A 154 -0.45 -8.27 -3.56
N LEU A 155 0.22 -8.87 -4.54
CA LEU A 155 -0.46 -9.63 -5.61
C LEU A 155 -1.15 -10.88 -5.07
N VAL A 156 -0.55 -11.54 -4.08
CA VAL A 156 -1.09 -12.74 -3.45
C VAL A 156 -2.26 -12.33 -2.55
N ALA A 157 -2.07 -11.32 -1.69
CA ALA A 157 -3.12 -10.80 -0.82
C ALA A 157 -4.35 -10.28 -1.58
N LEU A 158 -4.15 -9.60 -2.72
CA LEU A 158 -5.23 -9.03 -3.53
C LEU A 158 -5.76 -10.00 -4.60
N SER A 159 -5.25 -11.22 -4.70
CA SER A 159 -5.67 -12.19 -5.72
C SER A 159 -7.15 -12.59 -5.60
N GLY A 160 -7.65 -12.67 -4.37
CA GLY A 160 -9.04 -13.02 -4.04
C GLY A 160 -9.87 -11.87 -3.47
N PHE A 161 -9.38 -10.63 -3.51
CA PHE A 161 -10.12 -9.48 -2.99
C PHE A 161 -11.24 -9.06 -3.94
N ASP A 162 -12.48 -8.96 -3.44
CA ASP A 162 -13.64 -8.60 -4.25
C ASP A 162 -13.77 -7.07 -4.39
N PHE A 163 -12.99 -6.51 -5.32
CA PHE A 163 -13.04 -5.09 -5.66
C PHE A 163 -14.42 -4.63 -6.14
N ALA A 164 -15.22 -5.51 -6.74
CA ALA A 164 -16.55 -5.17 -7.25
C ALA A 164 -17.57 -5.04 -6.11
N TYR A 165 -17.45 -5.86 -5.08
CA TYR A 165 -18.24 -5.75 -3.86
C TYR A 165 -17.76 -4.56 -3.01
N TRP A 166 -16.50 -4.54 -2.57
CA TRP A 166 -16.02 -3.59 -1.57
C TRP A 166 -15.86 -2.16 -2.08
N GLN A 167 -15.51 -1.98 -3.36
CA GLN A 167 -15.36 -0.68 -4.02
C GLN A 167 -14.66 0.42 -3.19
N PRO A 168 -13.45 0.21 -2.63
CA PRO A 168 -12.73 1.27 -1.93
C PRO A 168 -12.60 2.53 -2.80
N ARG A 169 -12.81 3.73 -2.21
CA ARG A 169 -12.82 5.00 -2.96
C ARG A 169 -11.41 5.41 -3.41
N LEU A 170 -10.41 5.16 -2.59
CA LEU A 170 -8.99 5.31 -2.89
C LEU A 170 -8.25 4.05 -2.44
N VAL A 171 -7.41 3.51 -3.33
CA VAL A 171 -6.51 2.40 -3.02
C VAL A 171 -5.07 2.86 -3.22
N LEU A 172 -4.25 2.75 -2.19
CA LEU A 172 -2.80 2.96 -2.24
C LEU A 172 -2.15 1.58 -2.25
N ILE A 173 -1.30 1.33 -3.23
CA ILE A 173 -0.53 0.08 -3.32
C ILE A 173 0.93 0.42 -3.46
N GLU A 174 1.74 -0.12 -2.56
CA GLU A 174 3.19 -0.06 -2.64
C GLU A 174 3.65 -0.76 -3.92
N ASP A 175 4.43 -0.08 -4.76
CA ASP A 175 4.81 -0.60 -6.07
C ASP A 175 6.16 -0.05 -6.51
N HIS A 176 7.21 -0.86 -6.55
CA HIS A 176 8.50 -0.44 -7.11
C HIS A 176 8.49 -0.22 -8.64
N VAL A 177 7.40 -0.59 -9.33
CA VAL A 177 7.20 -0.51 -10.78
C VAL A 177 8.36 -1.18 -11.51
N THR A 178 8.72 -2.38 -11.05
CA THR A 178 9.63 -3.31 -11.73
C THR A 178 8.86 -4.23 -12.68
N HIS A 179 7.56 -4.40 -12.45
CA HIS A 179 6.63 -5.15 -13.27
C HIS A 179 5.28 -4.43 -13.35
N HIS A 180 4.46 -4.79 -14.34
CA HIS A 180 3.13 -4.23 -14.52
C HIS A 180 2.01 -5.03 -13.86
N GLN A 181 2.33 -6.08 -13.10
CA GLN A 181 1.33 -7.01 -12.57
C GLN A 181 0.35 -6.33 -11.61
N LYS A 182 0.84 -5.52 -10.66
CA LYS A 182 -0.01 -4.73 -9.73
C LYS A 182 -0.93 -3.79 -10.51
N HIS A 183 -0.38 -3.09 -11.49
CA HIS A 183 -1.15 -2.21 -12.37
C HIS A 183 -2.20 -2.94 -13.22
N ALA A 184 -1.87 -4.12 -13.76
CA ALA A 184 -2.79 -4.94 -14.53
C ALA A 184 -3.92 -5.50 -13.65
N LEU A 185 -3.61 -5.94 -12.42
CA LEU A 185 -4.56 -6.37 -11.40
C LEU A 185 -5.58 -5.27 -11.08
N MET A 186 -5.13 -4.04 -10.89
CA MET A 186 -6.04 -2.94 -10.59
C MET A 186 -6.93 -2.58 -11.80
N ARG A 187 -6.34 -2.49 -13.00
CA ARG A 187 -7.12 -2.19 -14.21
C ARG A 187 -8.19 -3.23 -14.53
N ARG A 188 -7.86 -4.53 -14.41
CA ARG A 188 -8.85 -5.61 -14.65
C ARG A 188 -10.01 -5.56 -13.65
N ASN A 189 -9.76 -5.07 -12.44
CA ASN A 189 -10.73 -4.91 -11.37
C ASN A 189 -11.45 -3.55 -11.40
N GLY A 190 -11.36 -2.80 -12.50
CA GLY A 190 -12.12 -1.57 -12.69
C GLY A 190 -11.55 -0.34 -11.98
N TYR A 191 -10.24 -0.33 -11.70
CA TYR A 191 -9.54 0.82 -11.11
C TYR A 191 -8.64 1.53 -12.12
N GLN A 192 -8.57 2.86 -12.02
CA GLN A 192 -7.66 3.71 -12.78
C GLN A 192 -6.55 4.24 -11.85
N LEU A 193 -5.33 4.25 -12.36
CA LEU A 193 -4.17 4.85 -11.69
C LEU A 193 -4.19 6.37 -11.93
N ILE A 194 -4.24 7.17 -10.86
CA ILE A 194 -4.37 8.63 -10.97
C ILE A 194 -3.07 9.38 -10.67
N LEU A 195 -2.27 8.91 -9.73
CA LEU A 195 -1.00 9.55 -9.38
C LEU A 195 -0.09 8.56 -8.65
N ARG A 196 1.11 9.01 -8.36
CA ARG A 196 2.10 8.30 -7.57
C ARG A 196 2.84 9.25 -6.65
N THR A 197 3.11 8.81 -5.43
CA THR A 197 3.91 9.49 -4.41
C THR A 197 4.97 8.51 -3.92
N GLY A 198 6.25 8.77 -4.22
CA GLY A 198 7.32 7.84 -3.83
C GLY A 198 7.14 6.41 -4.39
N LEU A 199 6.86 5.46 -3.50
CA LEU A 199 6.57 4.04 -3.81
C LEU A 199 5.09 3.72 -3.97
N ASN A 200 4.19 4.60 -3.53
CA ASN A 200 2.75 4.35 -3.53
C ASN A 200 2.08 4.78 -4.83
N SER A 201 1.37 3.83 -5.44
CA SER A 201 0.55 4.05 -6.62
C SER A 201 -0.91 4.22 -6.21
N TRP A 202 -1.54 5.29 -6.69
CA TRP A 202 -2.89 5.68 -6.28
C TRP A 202 -3.93 5.24 -7.30
N TYR A 203 -4.87 4.44 -6.86
CA TYR A 203 -5.94 3.91 -7.68
C TYR A 203 -7.30 4.37 -7.19
N VAL A 204 -8.18 4.73 -8.11
CA VAL A 204 -9.60 5.03 -7.81
C VAL A 204 -10.50 4.24 -8.76
N PRO A 205 -11.79 4.05 -8.46
CA PRO A 205 -12.72 3.42 -9.40
C PRO A 205 -12.68 4.12 -10.75
N ALA A 206 -12.57 3.37 -11.85
CA ALA A 206 -12.44 3.92 -13.20
C ALA A 206 -13.64 4.78 -13.60
N LYS A 207 -14.84 4.47 -13.04
CA LYS A 207 -16.06 5.28 -13.18
C LYS A 207 -15.94 6.71 -12.64
N ALA A 208 -14.91 7.01 -11.85
CA ALA A 208 -14.64 8.38 -11.42
C ALA A 208 -14.12 9.27 -12.57
N SER A 209 -13.56 8.68 -13.65
CA SER A 209 -13.19 9.39 -14.88
C SER A 209 -12.23 10.58 -14.65
N TYR A 210 -11.04 10.31 -14.12
CA TYR A 210 -10.03 11.35 -13.94
C TYR A 210 -9.37 11.70 -15.28
N THR A 211 -9.10 12.99 -15.47
CA THR A 211 -8.38 13.50 -16.64
C THR A 211 -6.96 13.92 -16.26
N PHE A 212 -6.09 14.04 -17.25
CA PHE A 212 -4.66 14.29 -17.04
C PHE A 212 -4.19 15.43 -17.95
N SER A 213 -3.36 16.31 -17.40
CA SER A 213 -2.57 17.25 -18.20
C SER A 213 -1.61 16.50 -19.14
N TRP A 214 -1.13 17.18 -20.17
CA TRP A 214 -0.11 16.61 -21.06
C TRP A 214 1.18 16.23 -20.32
N ALA A 215 1.59 17.06 -19.34
CA ALA A 215 2.75 16.78 -18.49
C ALA A 215 2.53 15.52 -17.65
N ALA A 216 1.37 15.37 -17.01
CA ALA A 216 1.04 14.18 -16.21
C ALA A 216 0.98 12.91 -17.06
N ARG A 217 0.44 12.98 -18.29
CA ARG A 217 0.45 11.85 -19.24
C ARG A 217 1.88 11.43 -19.59
N PHE A 218 2.76 12.39 -19.86
CA PHE A 218 4.16 12.10 -20.17
C PHE A 218 4.89 11.51 -18.96
N GLU A 219 4.68 12.05 -17.75
CA GLU A 219 5.23 11.50 -16.52
C GLU A 219 4.79 10.06 -16.27
N TYR A 220 3.49 9.77 -16.47
CA TYR A 220 2.95 8.42 -16.38
C TYR A 220 3.63 7.48 -17.39
N LEU A 221 3.66 7.87 -18.68
CA LEU A 221 4.31 7.08 -19.74
C LEU A 221 5.78 6.80 -19.40
N ARG A 222 6.52 7.85 -19.02
CA ARG A 222 7.93 7.76 -18.66
C ARG A 222 8.14 6.87 -17.45
N LYS A 223 7.33 7.01 -16.41
CA LYS A 223 7.50 6.26 -15.16
C LYS A 223 7.15 4.79 -15.36
N TYR A 224 6.03 4.49 -15.99
CA TYR A 224 5.52 3.13 -16.07
C TYR A 224 6.09 2.35 -17.24
N TYR A 225 6.40 2.96 -18.37
CA TYR A 225 6.81 2.23 -19.58
C TYR A 225 8.28 2.46 -19.94
N LEU A 226 8.73 3.71 -20.01
CA LEU A 226 10.11 4.01 -20.46
C LEU A 226 11.17 3.72 -19.37
N GLY A 227 10.83 3.92 -18.10
CA GLY A 227 11.74 3.73 -16.96
C GLY A 227 11.81 2.30 -16.43
N LEU A 228 11.03 1.37 -16.99
CA LEU A 228 10.96 -0.01 -16.51
C LEU A 228 12.29 -0.78 -16.66
N PRO A 229 12.96 -0.76 -17.85
CA PRO A 229 14.19 -1.51 -18.06
C PRO A 229 15.31 -1.13 -17.08
N THR A 230 15.46 0.18 -16.83
CA THR A 230 16.50 0.69 -15.91
C THR A 230 16.24 0.33 -14.47
N ARG A 231 14.96 0.29 -14.03
CA ARG A 231 14.60 -0.20 -12.69
C ARG A 231 14.82 -1.68 -12.55
N LYS A 232 14.35 -2.49 -13.51
CA LYS A 232 14.60 -3.95 -13.50
C LYS A 232 16.09 -4.25 -13.32
N TRP A 233 16.94 -3.54 -14.07
CA TRP A 233 18.38 -3.67 -13.95
C TRP A 233 18.90 -3.31 -12.55
N ARG A 234 18.47 -2.18 -11.97
CA ARG A 234 18.86 -1.76 -10.61
C ARG A 234 18.45 -2.77 -9.53
N TYR A 235 17.22 -3.28 -9.58
CA TYR A 235 16.70 -4.23 -8.59
C TYR A 235 17.20 -5.67 -8.81
N SER A 236 17.74 -6.00 -9.99
CA SER A 236 18.36 -7.30 -10.26
C SER A 236 19.79 -7.44 -9.74
N ARG A 237 20.43 -6.35 -9.30
CA ARG A 237 21.79 -6.40 -8.76
C ARG A 237 21.75 -6.84 -7.29
N PRO A 238 22.46 -7.91 -6.89
CA PRO A 238 22.65 -8.19 -5.48
C PRO A 238 23.29 -6.97 -4.83
N ALA A 239 22.84 -6.62 -3.61
CA ALA A 239 23.45 -5.53 -2.85
C ALA A 239 24.95 -5.79 -2.79
N THR A 240 25.74 -4.92 -3.43
CA THR A 240 27.20 -4.99 -3.32
C THR A 240 27.49 -4.83 -1.84
N THR A 241 28.03 -5.86 -1.21
CA THR A 241 28.63 -5.77 0.11
C THR A 241 29.66 -4.64 0.02
N MET A 242 29.33 -3.48 0.60
CA MET A 242 30.36 -2.52 0.96
C MET A 242 31.13 -3.19 2.09
N ASP A 243 32.22 -3.83 1.69
CA ASP A 243 33.28 -4.30 2.57
C ASP A 243 33.82 -3.04 3.26
N THR A 244 33.32 -2.73 4.46
CA THR A 244 34.02 -1.80 5.36
C THR A 244 35.20 -2.57 5.91
N GLY A 245 36.25 -2.64 5.08
CA GLY A 245 37.57 -3.08 5.49
C GLY A 245 38.06 -2.18 6.62
N ASN A 246 38.44 -2.82 7.72
CA ASN A 246 39.22 -2.25 8.80
C ASN A 246 40.37 -1.37 8.27
N ALA A 247 40.43 -0.13 8.75
CA ALA A 247 41.65 0.60 9.05
C ALA A 247 41.35 1.65 10.13
#